data_AF-A0A2E4HHY0-F1
#
_entry.id   AF-A0A2E4HHY0-F1
#
_cell.length_a   1.000
_cell.length_b   1.000
_cell.length_c   1.000
_cell.angle_alpha   90.00
_cell.angle_beta   90.00
_cell.angle_gamma   90.00
#
_symmetry.space_group_name_H-M   'P 1'
#
loop_
_entity.id
_entity.type
_entity.pdbx_description
1 polymer ?
#
loop_
_entity_poly.entity_id
_entity_poly.type
_entity_poly.pdbx_seq_one_letter_code
_entity_poly.pdbx_strand_id
1 'polypeptide(L)'
;MLRRSFFLGLVVLMSSCAQDADDYELFTSDELDSEIAVLIDIASSGEGNGFFILPESDDYAAIPQDPLNPITPAKVALGKLLLHETAMGGRPKMEERVFQYACATCHPVASAFASGRRQGIGEGGIGFGLQGEGRFVDPEMPLDSLDVQPIKTPTLLNLAYQDVALWDGRFGGTGTNAGTESGWDLIPENYEGFQGIEVQAMQGQDEHRLLVDEAFVDAYGYRAMFDAAFGELPQDQRYTRKTAALAIAAFNRTLLSNQAPWQSYLKNDLQALTPQEKRGAIVFLNEGKCVQCHTGPALKDKAFHAFGFGEFDNSPDAIVKPDVNMELVQRGRGSFTGNPDDNYRFKTPTLYNLLDIGVYGHGATFSSIEDVVLYKNEGNPQNINVPRSALSDAFTTLNLSQDQIKDLTAFLTNALRDPNLERYVPDAVNSGFCFPANDPTAREDLGCD
;
A
#
# COMPACT_ATOMS: atom_id res chain seq x y z
N MET A 1 -0.04 -83.34 -40.21
CA MET A 1 -0.12 -81.86 -40.33
C MET A 1 0.25 -81.26 -38.98
N LEU A 2 1.40 -80.59 -38.91
CA LEU A 2 1.89 -79.88 -37.72
C LEU A 2 0.94 -78.73 -37.34
N ARG A 3 0.61 -78.60 -36.06
CA ARG A 3 0.19 -77.32 -35.46
C ARG A 3 1.13 -77.00 -34.30
N ARG A 4 1.95 -75.96 -34.49
CA ARG A 4 2.80 -75.34 -33.48
C ARG A 4 1.94 -74.43 -32.61
N SER A 5 1.96 -74.61 -31.30
CA SER A 5 1.40 -73.65 -30.34
C SER A 5 2.52 -72.72 -29.88
N PHE A 6 2.36 -71.42 -30.11
CA PHE A 6 3.21 -70.36 -29.60
C PHE A 6 2.89 -70.13 -28.11
N PHE A 7 3.90 -70.19 -27.25
CA PHE A 7 3.83 -69.67 -25.87
C PHE A 7 4.31 -68.21 -25.90
N LEU A 8 3.44 -67.27 -25.51
CA LEU A 8 3.77 -65.86 -25.33
C LEU A 8 4.16 -65.66 -23.86
N GLY A 9 5.44 -65.44 -23.58
CA GLY A 9 5.94 -65.11 -22.25
C GLY A 9 5.71 -63.62 -21.95
N LEU A 10 4.96 -63.33 -20.89
CA LEU A 10 4.73 -61.98 -20.38
C LEU A 10 5.96 -61.54 -19.56
N VAL A 11 6.73 -60.58 -20.06
CA VAL A 11 7.82 -59.92 -19.31
C VAL A 11 7.20 -58.80 -18.49
N VAL A 12 7.21 -58.94 -17.16
CA VAL A 12 6.83 -57.89 -16.21
C VAL A 12 8.06 -57.04 -15.93
N LEU A 13 8.08 -55.81 -16.44
CA LEU A 13 9.04 -54.78 -16.06
C LEU A 13 8.61 -54.19 -14.71
N MET A 14 9.32 -54.55 -13.64
CA MET A 14 9.22 -53.87 -12.35
C MET A 14 9.97 -52.54 -12.46
N SER A 15 9.23 -51.44 -12.55
CA SER A 15 9.76 -50.08 -12.37
C SER A 15 10.00 -49.85 -10.88
N SER A 16 11.27 -49.73 -10.50
CA SER A 16 11.68 -49.27 -9.18
C SER A 16 11.43 -47.77 -9.07
N CYS A 17 10.42 -47.36 -8.31
CA CYS A 17 10.34 -46.00 -7.80
C CYS A 17 11.36 -45.87 -6.66
N ALA A 18 12.53 -45.29 -6.95
CA ALA A 18 13.34 -44.69 -5.90
C ALA A 18 12.58 -43.44 -5.44
N GLN A 19 12.13 -43.42 -4.19
CA GLN A 19 11.75 -42.17 -3.54
C GLN A 19 13.04 -41.39 -3.31
N ASP A 20 13.16 -40.24 -3.98
CA ASP A 20 14.03 -39.18 -3.48
C ASP A 20 13.49 -38.80 -2.11
N ALA A 21 14.21 -39.21 -1.07
CA ALA A 21 13.96 -38.76 0.29
C ALA A 21 14.52 -37.33 0.39
N ASP A 22 13.67 -36.35 0.06
CA ASP A 22 13.86 -35.00 0.58
C ASP A 22 13.76 -35.11 2.11
N ASP A 23 14.86 -34.84 2.81
CA ASP A 23 14.95 -34.77 4.27
C ASP A 23 14.15 -33.57 4.82
N TYR A 24 12.84 -33.54 4.56
CA TYR A 24 11.91 -32.69 5.27
C TYR A 24 11.66 -33.31 6.64
N GLU A 25 12.37 -32.83 7.65
CA GLU A 25 11.92 -33.01 9.03
C GLU A 25 10.54 -32.33 9.16
N LEU A 26 9.50 -33.15 9.28
CA LEU A 26 8.14 -32.70 9.53
C LEU A 26 8.08 -32.15 10.97
N PHE A 27 8.41 -30.87 11.14
CA PHE A 27 8.12 -30.17 12.39
C PHE A 27 6.62 -30.27 12.68
N THR A 28 6.30 -30.60 13.92
CA THR A 28 4.93 -30.54 14.42
C THR A 28 4.47 -29.08 14.50
N SER A 29 3.17 -28.82 14.39
CA SER A 29 2.64 -27.45 14.53
C SER A 29 3.06 -26.80 15.85
N ASP A 30 3.12 -27.59 16.94
CA ASP A 30 3.47 -27.11 18.27
C ASP A 30 4.94 -26.63 18.35
N GLU A 31 5.85 -27.26 17.60
CA GLU A 31 7.25 -26.85 17.51
C GLU A 31 7.38 -25.51 16.76
N LEU A 32 6.65 -25.35 15.63
CA LEU A 32 6.62 -24.10 14.88
C LEU A 32 6.07 -22.95 15.72
N ASP A 33 5.00 -23.18 16.47
CA ASP A 33 4.41 -22.18 17.35
C ASP A 33 5.37 -21.75 18.47
N SER A 34 6.10 -22.70 19.04
CA SER A 34 7.11 -22.43 20.06
C SER A 34 8.27 -21.60 19.51
N GLU A 35 8.73 -21.89 18.30
CA GLU A 35 9.79 -21.13 17.64
C GLU A 35 9.35 -19.71 17.29
N ILE A 36 8.16 -19.54 16.71
CA ILE A 36 7.60 -18.21 16.42
C ILE A 36 7.49 -17.38 17.70
N ALA A 37 7.03 -17.95 18.81
CA ALA A 37 6.94 -17.24 20.08
C ALA A 37 8.31 -16.71 20.57
N VAL A 38 9.38 -17.52 20.46
CA VAL A 38 10.75 -17.10 20.80
C VAL A 38 11.23 -16.00 19.86
N LEU A 39 10.99 -16.13 18.55
CA LEU A 39 11.41 -15.13 17.57
C LEU A 39 10.66 -13.80 17.71
N ILE A 40 9.38 -13.84 18.06
CA ILE A 40 8.59 -12.64 18.41
C ILE A 40 9.19 -11.98 19.65
N ASP A 41 9.52 -12.73 20.70
CA ASP A 41 10.13 -12.19 21.92
C ASP A 41 11.46 -11.47 21.61
N ILE A 42 12.30 -12.07 20.78
CA ILE A 42 13.56 -11.47 20.32
C ILE A 42 13.29 -10.19 19.49
N ALA A 43 12.43 -10.28 18.47
CA ALA A 43 12.16 -9.18 17.56
C ALA A 43 11.46 -7.98 18.23
N SER A 44 10.70 -8.25 19.30
CA SER A 44 9.98 -7.24 20.09
C SER A 44 10.73 -6.82 21.36
N SER A 45 11.96 -7.30 21.58
CA SER A 45 12.73 -7.02 22.80
C SER A 45 12.00 -7.37 24.10
N GLY A 46 11.22 -8.45 24.10
CA GLY A 46 10.48 -8.96 25.25
C GLY A 46 9.04 -8.47 25.40
N GLU A 47 8.53 -7.66 24.48
CA GLU A 47 7.13 -7.18 24.53
C GLU A 47 6.11 -8.24 24.06
N GLY A 48 6.58 -9.27 23.33
CA GLY A 48 5.76 -10.38 22.86
C GLY A 48 4.78 -9.99 21.74
N ASN A 49 3.72 -10.77 21.58
CA ASN A 49 2.75 -10.60 20.49
C ASN A 49 2.15 -9.19 20.42
N GLY A 50 1.95 -8.53 21.57
CA GLY A 50 1.34 -7.19 21.66
C GLY A 50 2.04 -6.13 20.81
N PHE A 51 3.36 -6.27 20.61
CA PHE A 51 4.17 -5.37 19.79
C PHE A 51 3.78 -5.40 18.30
N PHE A 52 3.22 -6.51 17.81
CA PHE A 52 2.83 -6.69 16.40
C PHE A 52 1.32 -6.61 16.16
N ILE A 53 0.51 -6.41 17.21
CA ILE A 53 -0.95 -6.37 17.10
C ILE A 53 -1.41 -4.97 16.65
N LEU A 54 -2.22 -4.94 15.59
CA LEU A 54 -3.00 -3.77 15.18
C LEU A 54 -4.25 -3.65 16.09
N PRO A 55 -4.61 -2.43 16.53
CA PRO A 55 -5.83 -2.20 17.29
C PRO A 55 -7.07 -2.45 16.42
N GLU A 56 -8.24 -2.46 17.06
CA GLU A 56 -9.50 -2.41 16.32
C GLU A 56 -9.66 -1.07 15.60
N SER A 57 -10.12 -1.10 14.35
CA SER A 57 -10.18 0.09 13.49
C SER A 57 -11.17 1.16 13.97
N ASP A 58 -12.07 0.81 14.90
CA ASP A 58 -13.00 1.69 15.59
C ASP A 58 -12.55 2.07 17.01
N ASP A 59 -11.45 1.51 17.53
CA ASP A 59 -10.81 1.95 18.77
C ASP A 59 -9.85 3.12 18.49
N TYR A 60 -10.45 4.28 18.18
CA TYR A 60 -9.71 5.48 17.78
C TYR A 60 -8.69 5.97 18.82
N ALA A 61 -8.86 5.62 20.10
CA ALA A 61 -7.92 5.99 21.15
C ALA A 61 -6.61 5.19 21.07
N ALA A 62 -6.68 3.96 20.55
CA ALA A 62 -5.52 3.08 20.37
C ALA A 62 -4.78 3.29 19.04
N ILE A 63 -5.38 4.01 18.09
CA ILE A 63 -4.77 4.29 16.78
C ILE A 63 -3.81 5.49 16.87
N PRO A 64 -2.56 5.37 16.40
CA PRO A 64 -1.65 6.51 16.32
C PRO A 64 -2.22 7.64 15.46
N GLN A 65 -2.25 8.84 16.03
CA GLN A 65 -2.92 9.99 15.44
C GLN A 65 -2.07 11.26 15.54
N ASP A 66 -2.32 12.18 14.62
CA ASP A 66 -1.69 13.48 14.65
C ASP A 66 -2.21 14.31 15.84
N PRO A 67 -1.33 14.94 16.64
CA PRO A 67 -1.75 15.73 17.80
C PRO A 67 -2.67 16.92 17.47
N LEU A 68 -2.56 17.48 16.27
CA LEU A 68 -3.38 18.60 15.77
C LEU A 68 -4.65 18.13 15.06
N ASN A 69 -4.74 16.83 14.72
CA ASN A 69 -5.94 16.23 14.14
C ASN A 69 -6.36 14.94 14.85
N PRO A 70 -6.88 15.03 16.09
CA PRO A 70 -7.41 13.86 16.78
C PRO A 70 -8.54 13.21 15.97
N ILE A 71 -8.52 11.87 15.94
CA ILE A 71 -9.52 11.03 15.28
C ILE A 71 -10.82 11.10 16.10
N THR A 72 -11.92 11.40 15.43
CA THR A 72 -13.26 11.37 16.01
C THR A 72 -14.20 10.57 15.11
N PRO A 73 -15.27 9.94 15.66
CA PRO A 73 -16.25 9.24 14.83
C PRO A 73 -16.83 10.13 13.71
N ALA A 74 -17.06 11.42 14.00
CA ALA A 74 -17.60 12.36 13.02
C ALA A 74 -16.61 12.67 11.88
N LYS A 75 -15.32 12.88 12.19
CA LYS A 75 -14.27 13.06 11.18
C LYS A 75 -14.08 11.81 10.33
N VAL A 76 -14.08 10.63 10.95
CA VAL A 76 -13.95 9.33 10.26
C VAL A 76 -15.13 9.11 9.32
N ALA A 77 -16.36 9.35 9.77
CA ALA A 77 -17.56 9.22 8.93
C ALA A 77 -17.54 10.18 7.73
N LEU A 78 -17.15 11.45 7.95
CA LEU A 78 -17.01 12.44 6.87
C LEU A 78 -15.88 12.05 5.91
N GLY A 79 -14.71 11.69 6.41
CA GLY A 79 -13.56 11.30 5.61
C GLY A 79 -13.81 10.05 4.76
N LYS A 80 -14.55 9.06 5.29
CA LYS A 80 -14.94 7.86 4.56
C LYS A 80 -15.74 8.20 3.31
N LEU A 81 -16.72 9.10 3.40
CA LEU A 81 -17.50 9.53 2.24
C LEU A 81 -16.65 10.36 1.28
N LEU A 82 -15.91 11.36 1.78
CA LEU A 82 -15.10 12.23 0.94
C LEU A 82 -14.00 11.48 0.16
N LEU A 83 -13.35 10.46 0.75
CA LEU A 83 -12.37 9.66 0.02
C LEU A 83 -12.96 9.01 -1.26
N HIS A 84 -14.25 8.67 -1.23
CA HIS A 84 -14.96 7.98 -2.31
C HIS A 84 -15.82 8.91 -3.18
N GLU A 85 -15.99 10.18 -2.78
CA GLU A 85 -16.93 11.12 -3.39
C GLU A 85 -16.40 11.65 -4.73
N THR A 86 -16.90 11.10 -5.84
CA THR A 86 -16.48 11.51 -7.19
C THR A 86 -16.91 12.93 -7.53
N ALA A 87 -17.91 13.49 -6.83
CA ALA A 87 -18.23 14.91 -6.94
C ALA A 87 -17.09 15.84 -6.49
N MET A 88 -16.08 15.32 -5.77
CA MET A 88 -14.89 16.11 -5.43
C MET A 88 -14.03 16.45 -6.65
N GLY A 89 -14.08 15.70 -7.76
CA GLY A 89 -13.38 16.03 -9.01
C GLY A 89 -13.89 17.30 -9.70
N GLY A 90 -13.84 18.44 -9.02
CA GLY A 90 -14.57 19.66 -9.35
C GLY A 90 -13.74 20.77 -10.01
N ARG A 91 -12.42 20.61 -10.14
CA ARG A 91 -11.54 21.56 -10.87
C ARG A 91 -10.72 20.88 -11.97
N PRO A 92 -11.32 20.01 -12.80
CA PRO A 92 -10.57 19.32 -13.85
C PRO A 92 -9.94 20.32 -14.83
N LYS A 93 -8.87 19.93 -15.52
CA LYS A 93 -8.31 20.70 -16.64
C LYS A 93 -9.22 20.65 -17.87
N MET A 94 -9.99 19.58 -18.04
CA MET A 94 -11.05 19.46 -19.03
C MET A 94 -12.43 19.48 -18.37
N GLU A 95 -13.28 20.45 -18.74
CA GLU A 95 -14.59 20.67 -18.12
C GLU A 95 -15.50 19.44 -18.23
N GLU A 96 -15.37 18.65 -19.30
CA GLU A 96 -16.12 17.42 -19.54
C GLU A 96 -15.78 16.29 -18.54
N ARG A 97 -14.71 16.44 -17.76
CA ARG A 97 -14.23 15.45 -16.77
C ARG A 97 -14.67 15.75 -15.35
N VAL A 98 -15.52 16.76 -15.16
CA VAL A 98 -16.03 17.14 -13.85
C VAL A 98 -16.79 15.98 -13.22
N PHE A 99 -16.57 15.76 -11.94
CA PHE A 99 -17.23 14.74 -11.11
C PHE A 99 -16.98 13.28 -11.50
N GLN A 100 -15.89 12.97 -12.22
CA GLN A 100 -15.59 11.61 -12.69
C GLN A 100 -14.63 10.80 -11.81
N TYR A 101 -14.00 11.44 -10.82
CA TYR A 101 -12.91 10.83 -10.04
C TYR A 101 -12.87 11.35 -8.60
N ALA A 102 -12.26 10.54 -7.72
CA ALA A 102 -12.05 10.76 -6.29
C ALA A 102 -10.69 10.20 -5.87
N CYS A 103 -10.34 10.30 -4.58
CA CYS A 103 -9.14 9.62 -4.05
C CYS A 103 -9.21 8.10 -4.28
N ALA A 104 -10.39 7.50 -4.08
CA ALA A 104 -10.62 6.07 -4.27
C ALA A 104 -10.43 5.61 -5.73
N THR A 105 -10.44 6.50 -6.72
CA THR A 105 -10.15 6.15 -8.13
C THR A 105 -8.72 5.63 -8.28
N CYS A 106 -7.76 6.26 -7.61
CA CYS A 106 -6.35 5.85 -7.60
C CYS A 106 -6.00 4.91 -6.44
N HIS A 107 -6.87 4.85 -5.43
CA HIS A 107 -6.72 4.03 -4.23
C HIS A 107 -7.93 3.10 -4.00
N PRO A 108 -8.33 2.26 -4.96
CA PRO A 108 -9.48 1.39 -4.80
C PRO A 108 -9.25 0.29 -3.75
N VAL A 109 -10.29 -0.01 -2.97
CA VAL A 109 -10.25 -1.08 -1.94
C VAL A 109 -9.89 -2.44 -2.54
N ALA A 110 -10.37 -2.70 -3.76
CA ALA A 110 -10.22 -3.97 -4.45
C ALA A 110 -8.77 -4.30 -4.78
N SER A 111 -7.91 -3.27 -4.85
CA SER A 111 -6.46 -3.40 -4.98
C SER A 111 -5.72 -2.96 -3.70
N ALA A 112 -6.31 -3.26 -2.54
CA ALA A 112 -5.77 -2.95 -1.22
C ALA A 112 -5.45 -1.45 -1.01
N PHE A 113 -6.33 -0.56 -1.46
CA PHE A 113 -6.14 0.90 -1.47
C PHE A 113 -4.86 1.36 -2.19
N ALA A 114 -4.33 0.54 -3.10
CA ALA A 114 -3.36 0.90 -4.11
C ALA A 114 -4.04 0.94 -5.48
N SER A 115 -3.31 1.34 -6.53
CA SER A 115 -3.87 1.54 -7.88
C SER A 115 -4.22 0.27 -8.66
N GLY A 116 -3.85 -0.93 -8.19
CA GLY A 116 -4.00 -2.19 -8.94
C GLY A 116 -3.18 -2.30 -10.23
N ARG A 117 -2.34 -1.29 -10.49
CA ARG A 117 -1.57 -1.12 -11.72
C ARG A 117 -0.35 -0.24 -11.48
N ARG A 118 0.50 -0.09 -12.51
CA ARG A 118 1.75 0.70 -12.41
C ARG A 118 1.50 2.15 -11.97
N GLN A 119 0.40 2.78 -12.40
CA GLN A 119 0.00 4.16 -12.03
C GLN A 119 -1.49 4.30 -11.79
N GLY A 120 -1.88 4.98 -10.70
CA GLY A 120 -3.23 5.50 -10.57
C GLY A 120 -3.49 6.59 -11.62
N ILE A 121 -4.68 6.57 -12.23
CA ILE A 121 -5.13 7.57 -13.20
C ILE A 121 -6.37 8.28 -12.63
N GLY A 122 -6.25 9.55 -12.30
CA GLY A 122 -7.35 10.40 -11.83
C GLY A 122 -8.15 10.95 -13.01
N GLU A 123 -8.12 12.28 -13.17
CA GLU A 123 -8.64 12.96 -14.36
C GLU A 123 -7.97 12.45 -15.65
N GLY A 124 -8.79 12.18 -16.67
CA GLY A 124 -8.33 11.67 -17.96
C GLY A 124 -8.26 10.15 -18.02
N GLY A 125 -8.64 9.45 -16.96
CA GLY A 125 -8.91 8.01 -16.98
C GLY A 125 -10.35 7.71 -17.36
N ILE A 126 -10.57 6.63 -18.13
CA ILE A 126 -11.88 6.07 -18.43
C ILE A 126 -11.91 4.57 -18.11
N GLY A 127 -13.09 4.07 -17.77
CA GLY A 127 -13.28 2.70 -17.31
C GLY A 127 -12.70 2.46 -15.92
N PHE A 128 -12.96 1.27 -15.40
CA PHE A 128 -12.46 0.85 -14.09
C PHE A 128 -12.16 -0.65 -14.02
N GLY A 129 -12.93 -1.49 -14.71
CA GLY A 129 -12.91 -2.93 -14.48
C GLY A 129 -13.46 -3.27 -13.09
N LEU A 130 -12.89 -4.30 -12.44
CA LEU A 130 -13.34 -4.74 -11.12
C LEU A 130 -12.46 -4.20 -9.97
N GLN A 131 -11.16 -4.08 -10.20
CA GLN A 131 -10.14 -3.74 -9.22
C GLN A 131 -9.40 -2.44 -9.54
N GLY A 132 -9.77 -1.75 -10.61
CA GLY A 132 -9.06 -0.60 -11.18
C GLY A 132 -8.13 -0.98 -12.34
N GLU A 133 -7.99 -2.26 -12.67
CA GLU A 133 -7.15 -2.78 -13.75
C GLU A 133 -7.63 -2.32 -15.13
N GLY A 134 -8.94 -2.15 -15.28
CA GLY A 134 -9.61 -1.74 -16.52
C GLY A 134 -9.58 -0.24 -16.78
N ARG A 135 -9.08 0.57 -15.85
CA ARG A 135 -8.97 2.03 -16.04
C ARG A 135 -7.83 2.36 -17.00
N PHE A 136 -8.06 3.09 -18.08
CA PHE A 136 -6.99 3.47 -19.02
C PHE A 136 -7.07 4.95 -19.38
N VAL A 137 -6.00 5.49 -19.97
CA VAL A 137 -5.97 6.90 -20.39
C VAL A 137 -6.93 7.09 -21.56
N ASP A 138 -7.82 8.07 -21.41
CA ASP A 138 -8.68 8.51 -22.49
C ASP A 138 -7.80 9.05 -23.65
N PRO A 139 -7.92 8.49 -24.87
CA PRO A 139 -7.15 8.95 -26.02
C PRO A 139 -7.37 10.43 -26.38
N GLU A 140 -8.47 11.03 -25.94
CA GLU A 140 -8.76 12.45 -26.14
C GLU A 140 -8.07 13.35 -25.11
N MET A 141 -7.47 12.77 -24.05
CA MET A 141 -6.82 13.52 -22.98
C MET A 141 -5.44 14.04 -23.42
N PRO A 142 -5.18 15.36 -23.39
CA PRO A 142 -3.83 15.88 -23.55
C PRO A 142 -2.90 15.37 -22.46
N LEU A 143 -1.69 14.95 -22.82
CA LEU A 143 -0.72 14.36 -21.89
C LEU A 143 -0.36 15.30 -20.73
N ASP A 144 -0.28 16.60 -20.97
CA ASP A 144 0.00 17.61 -19.95
C ASP A 144 -1.18 17.84 -18.99
N SER A 145 -2.35 17.34 -19.34
CA SER A 145 -3.58 17.50 -18.59
C SER A 145 -3.91 16.26 -17.74
N LEU A 146 -3.32 15.11 -18.07
CA LEU A 146 -3.53 13.84 -17.39
C LEU A 146 -3.12 13.89 -15.91
N ASP A 147 -3.97 13.34 -15.03
CA ASP A 147 -3.65 13.13 -13.63
C ASP A 147 -3.02 11.75 -13.39
N VAL A 148 -1.69 11.71 -13.44
CA VAL A 148 -0.89 10.51 -13.11
C VAL A 148 0.33 10.92 -12.29
N GLN A 149 0.69 10.08 -11.33
CA GLN A 149 1.93 10.25 -10.55
C GLN A 149 3.11 9.63 -11.30
N PRO A 150 4.34 10.18 -11.21
CA PRO A 150 5.51 9.69 -11.95
C PRO A 150 6.12 8.40 -11.36
N ILE A 151 5.46 7.81 -10.37
CA ILE A 151 5.90 6.64 -9.62
C ILE A 151 4.65 5.87 -9.15
N LYS A 152 4.83 4.62 -8.71
CA LYS A 152 3.71 3.79 -8.25
C LYS A 152 2.95 4.47 -7.10
N THR A 153 1.63 4.51 -7.19
CA THR A 153 0.76 4.95 -6.09
C THR A 153 0.94 4.04 -4.86
N PRO A 154 1.32 4.59 -3.68
CA PRO A 154 1.35 3.84 -2.43
C PRO A 154 -0.05 3.41 -1.97
N THR A 155 -0.13 2.33 -1.18
CA THR A 155 -1.39 1.96 -0.51
C THR A 155 -1.78 2.97 0.58
N LEU A 156 -3.09 3.12 0.85
CA LEU A 156 -3.61 3.83 2.03
C LEU A 156 -3.74 2.95 3.28
N LEU A 157 -3.32 1.69 3.24
CA LEU A 157 -3.38 0.79 4.39
C LEU A 157 -2.28 1.09 5.42
N ASN A 158 -2.66 0.97 6.70
CA ASN A 158 -1.81 1.10 7.88
C ASN A 158 -1.06 2.44 7.96
N LEU A 159 -1.64 3.52 7.41
CA LEU A 159 -1.00 4.83 7.38
C LEU A 159 -0.88 5.48 8.76
N ALA A 160 -1.63 5.05 9.77
CA ALA A 160 -1.45 5.53 11.15
C ALA A 160 -0.01 5.37 11.67
N TYR A 161 0.70 4.33 11.23
CA TYR A 161 2.04 3.98 11.73
C TYR A 161 3.18 4.67 10.98
N GLN A 162 2.95 5.85 10.40
CA GLN A 162 4.01 6.69 9.85
C GLN A 162 3.70 8.17 10.12
N ASP A 163 4.75 8.96 10.35
CA ASP A 163 4.65 10.41 10.56
C ASP A 163 4.98 11.23 9.31
N VAL A 164 5.46 10.57 8.25
CA VAL A 164 5.73 11.14 6.93
C VAL A 164 5.09 10.32 5.82
N ALA A 165 4.76 10.96 4.69
CA ALA A 165 4.06 10.35 3.58
C ALA A 165 4.76 10.49 2.23
N LEU A 166 4.23 9.78 1.21
CA LEU A 166 4.90 9.43 -0.05
C LEU A 166 6.10 8.48 0.12
N TRP A 167 6.66 8.03 -1.01
CA TRP A 167 7.81 7.13 -1.04
C TRP A 167 9.09 7.77 -0.51
N ASP A 168 9.26 9.08 -0.70
CA ASP A 168 10.45 9.84 -0.28
C ASP A 168 10.28 10.58 1.05
N GLY A 169 9.05 10.57 1.60
CA GLY A 169 8.76 11.11 2.93
C GLY A 169 8.63 12.63 2.98
N ARG A 170 8.44 13.33 1.86
CA ARG A 170 8.45 14.81 1.84
C ARG A 170 7.28 15.47 2.58
N PHE A 171 6.17 14.77 2.75
CA PHE A 171 4.98 15.27 3.44
C PHE A 171 5.06 14.97 4.93
N GLY A 172 4.95 16.00 5.76
CA GLY A 172 5.01 15.96 7.22
C GLY A 172 5.96 17.02 7.76
N GLY A 173 5.46 17.88 8.65
CA GLY A 173 6.19 18.96 9.32
C GLY A 173 6.77 18.60 10.70
N THR A 174 6.70 17.33 11.09
CA THR A 174 7.16 16.86 12.41
C THR A 174 7.86 15.50 12.30
N GLY A 175 8.38 14.99 13.42
CA GLY A 175 8.96 13.65 13.49
C GLY A 175 10.16 13.48 12.55
N THR A 176 10.06 12.52 11.63
CA THR A 176 11.12 12.12 10.69
C THR A 176 11.62 13.25 9.75
N ASN A 177 10.86 14.35 9.63
CA ASN A 177 11.26 15.52 8.84
C ASN A 177 11.79 16.71 9.67
N ALA A 178 11.97 16.56 10.98
CA ALA A 178 12.65 17.59 11.77
C ALA A 178 14.06 17.87 11.20
N GLY A 179 14.39 19.14 10.97
CA GLY A 179 15.68 19.54 10.38
C GLY A 179 15.70 19.59 8.85
N THR A 180 14.58 19.33 8.17
CA THR A 180 14.46 19.44 6.69
C THR A 180 13.72 20.68 6.24
N GLU A 181 13.57 21.69 7.10
CA GLU A 181 12.73 22.88 6.87
C GLU A 181 13.13 23.63 5.59
N SER A 182 14.41 23.62 5.22
CA SER A 182 14.89 24.22 3.96
C SER A 182 14.29 23.60 2.69
N GLY A 183 13.70 22.41 2.78
CA GLY A 183 13.02 21.72 1.67
C GLY A 183 11.51 21.94 1.63
N TRP A 184 10.93 22.71 2.56
CA TRP A 184 9.48 22.85 2.72
C TRP A 184 8.86 23.99 1.89
N ASP A 185 9.65 24.77 1.16
CA ASP A 185 9.15 25.92 0.39
C ASP A 185 8.11 25.54 -0.67
N LEU A 186 8.18 24.31 -1.19
CA LEU A 186 7.21 23.75 -2.14
C LEU A 186 6.06 23.00 -1.46
N ILE A 187 6.07 22.89 -0.12
CA ILE A 187 5.11 22.15 0.70
C ILE A 187 4.80 22.98 1.96
N PRO A 188 4.18 24.17 1.81
CA PRO A 188 4.01 25.10 2.92
C PRO A 188 3.22 24.52 4.10
N GLU A 189 2.38 23.51 3.87
CA GLU A 189 1.62 22.78 4.90
C GLU A 189 2.53 22.06 5.91
N ASN A 190 3.77 21.74 5.55
CA ASN A 190 4.74 21.23 6.53
C ASN A 190 4.99 22.26 7.66
N TYR A 191 4.97 23.57 7.36
CA TYR A 191 5.14 24.61 8.40
C TYR A 191 3.96 24.70 9.36
N GLU A 192 2.82 24.06 9.07
CA GLU A 192 1.67 24.03 9.97
C GLU A 192 1.83 23.00 11.11
N GLY A 193 2.87 22.15 11.06
CA GLY A 193 3.19 21.19 12.12
C GLY A 193 2.39 19.89 12.09
N PHE A 194 1.67 19.61 10.99
CA PHE A 194 0.98 18.35 10.77
C PHE A 194 1.92 17.21 10.38
N GLN A 195 1.57 15.98 10.70
CA GLN A 195 2.17 14.77 10.18
C GLN A 195 1.79 14.54 8.71
N GLY A 196 2.49 13.59 8.08
CA GLY A 196 2.43 13.37 6.65
C GLY A 196 1.07 12.98 6.09
N ILE A 197 0.17 12.37 6.87
CA ILE A 197 -1.14 11.94 6.36
C ILE A 197 -2.05 13.14 6.13
N GLU A 198 -2.04 14.09 7.06
CA GLU A 198 -2.75 15.36 6.96
C GLU A 198 -2.18 16.22 5.84
N VAL A 199 -0.86 16.38 5.76
CA VAL A 199 -0.19 17.10 4.65
C VAL A 199 -0.49 16.45 3.31
N GLN A 200 -0.46 15.11 3.21
CA GLN A 200 -0.81 14.37 2.00
C GLN A 200 -2.25 14.65 1.58
N ALA A 201 -3.21 14.67 2.51
CA ALA A 201 -4.61 14.94 2.18
C ALA A 201 -4.85 16.39 1.74
N MET A 202 -4.07 17.35 2.24
CA MET A 202 -4.13 18.75 1.79
C MET A 202 -3.56 18.89 0.38
N GLN A 203 -2.32 18.46 0.19
CA GLN A 203 -1.62 18.53 -1.10
C GLN A 203 -2.30 17.69 -2.18
N GLY A 204 -2.78 16.50 -1.83
CA GLY A 204 -3.49 15.61 -2.76
C GLY A 204 -4.76 16.23 -3.33
N GLN A 205 -5.50 17.05 -2.57
CA GLN A 205 -6.66 17.74 -3.12
C GLN A 205 -6.27 18.82 -4.14
N ASP A 206 -5.11 19.44 -4.00
CA ASP A 206 -4.64 20.46 -4.92
C ASP A 206 -4.08 19.85 -6.20
N GLU A 207 -3.15 18.90 -6.06
CA GLU A 207 -2.52 18.18 -7.17
C GLU A 207 -3.55 17.43 -8.03
N HIS A 208 -4.48 16.74 -7.36
CA HIS A 208 -5.54 15.97 -8.02
C HIS A 208 -6.82 16.78 -8.24
N ARG A 209 -6.76 18.12 -8.12
CA ARG A 209 -7.84 19.03 -8.55
C ARG A 209 -9.21 18.75 -7.92
N LEU A 210 -9.17 18.24 -6.69
CA LEU A 210 -10.34 18.01 -5.88
C LEU A 210 -10.84 19.36 -5.29
N LEU A 211 -12.15 19.51 -5.17
CA LEU A 211 -12.80 20.72 -4.70
C LEU A 211 -13.84 20.39 -3.64
N VAL A 212 -13.61 20.92 -2.44
CA VAL A 212 -14.57 20.93 -1.34
C VAL A 212 -14.59 22.33 -0.76
N ASP A 213 -15.63 23.07 -1.10
CA ASP A 213 -15.95 24.40 -0.56
C ASP A 213 -17.37 24.43 0.00
N GLU A 214 -17.81 25.58 0.51
CA GLU A 214 -19.15 25.70 1.07
C GLU A 214 -20.26 25.36 0.06
N ALA A 215 -20.07 25.70 -1.22
CA ALA A 215 -21.04 25.39 -2.27
C ALA A 215 -21.16 23.88 -2.51
N PHE A 216 -20.03 23.16 -2.55
CA PHE A 216 -20.01 21.69 -2.58
C PHE A 216 -20.72 21.10 -1.36
N VAL A 217 -20.41 21.62 -0.17
CA VAL A 217 -20.97 21.10 1.09
C VAL A 217 -22.50 21.23 1.11
N ASP A 218 -23.03 22.33 0.57
CA ASP A 218 -24.47 22.54 0.45
C ASP A 218 -25.10 21.70 -0.66
N ALA A 219 -24.50 21.70 -1.85
CA ALA A 219 -25.04 21.03 -3.03
C ALA A 219 -25.19 19.51 -2.81
N TYR A 220 -24.23 18.91 -2.11
CA TYR A 220 -24.18 17.46 -1.89
C TYR A 220 -24.48 17.07 -0.43
N GLY A 221 -25.11 17.94 0.35
CA GLY A 221 -25.69 17.57 1.65
C GLY A 221 -24.67 17.19 2.76
N TYR A 222 -23.44 17.70 2.69
CA TYR A 222 -22.40 17.42 3.69
C TYR A 222 -22.43 18.34 4.92
N ARG A 223 -23.26 19.40 4.93
CA ARG A 223 -23.22 20.43 5.99
C ARG A 223 -23.31 19.86 7.41
N ALA A 224 -24.26 18.96 7.66
CA ALA A 224 -24.43 18.35 8.97
C ALA A 224 -23.21 17.52 9.42
N MET A 225 -22.51 16.88 8.46
CA MET A 225 -21.31 16.10 8.75
C MET A 225 -20.11 16.99 9.08
N PHE A 226 -19.95 18.11 8.37
CA PHE A 226 -18.94 19.11 8.70
C PHE A 226 -19.21 19.78 10.05
N ASP A 227 -20.48 20.08 10.35
CA ASP A 227 -20.87 20.62 11.65
C ASP A 227 -20.60 19.64 12.80
N ALA A 228 -20.78 18.34 12.58
CA ALA A 228 -20.45 17.32 13.57
C ALA A 228 -18.92 17.11 13.73
N ALA A 229 -18.15 17.23 12.64
CA ALA A 229 -16.72 16.95 12.63
C ALA A 229 -15.87 18.15 13.10
N PHE A 230 -16.33 19.38 12.85
CA PHE A 230 -15.58 20.63 13.03
C PHE A 230 -16.45 21.77 13.60
N GLY A 231 -17.49 21.43 14.38
CA GLY A 231 -18.43 22.39 14.95
C GLY A 231 -17.78 23.42 15.90
N GLU A 232 -16.61 23.10 16.44
CA GLU A 232 -15.77 23.99 17.24
C GLU A 232 -15.09 25.09 16.43
N LEU A 233 -14.94 24.93 15.12
CA LEU A 233 -14.32 25.91 14.25
C LEU A 233 -15.29 27.03 13.85
N PRO A 234 -14.80 28.26 13.62
CA PRO A 234 -15.55 29.32 12.97
C PRO A 234 -16.12 28.90 11.61
N GLN A 235 -17.27 29.46 11.23
CA GLN A 235 -17.99 29.07 10.01
C GLN A 235 -17.14 29.23 8.74
N ASP A 236 -16.36 30.32 8.66
CA ASP A 236 -15.48 30.64 7.53
C ASP A 236 -14.28 29.68 7.39
N GLN A 237 -14.03 28.83 8.40
CA GLN A 237 -12.97 27.81 8.39
C GLN A 237 -13.54 26.39 8.26
N ARG A 238 -14.84 26.21 8.51
CA ARG A 238 -15.47 24.90 8.68
C ARG A 238 -15.72 24.16 7.37
N TYR A 239 -16.07 24.85 6.31
CA TYR A 239 -16.47 24.24 5.03
C TYR A 239 -15.40 24.47 3.97
N THR A 240 -14.20 23.95 4.25
CA THR A 240 -13.01 24.20 3.43
C THR A 240 -12.31 22.90 3.02
N ARG A 241 -11.49 22.97 1.97
CA ARG A 241 -10.59 21.89 1.57
C ARG A 241 -9.67 21.43 2.70
N LYS A 242 -9.25 22.34 3.59
CA LYS A 242 -8.42 22.00 4.75
C LYS A 242 -9.17 21.10 5.72
N THR A 243 -10.38 21.45 6.13
CA THR A 243 -11.22 20.58 6.98
C THR A 243 -11.60 19.28 6.30
N ALA A 244 -11.84 19.29 4.97
CA ALA A 244 -12.02 18.07 4.19
C ALA A 244 -10.77 17.16 4.24
N ALA A 245 -9.57 17.74 4.09
CA ALA A 245 -8.30 17.03 4.20
C ALA A 245 -8.14 16.37 5.57
N LEU A 246 -8.44 17.10 6.65
CA LEU A 246 -8.33 16.61 8.01
C LEU A 246 -9.31 15.45 8.28
N ALA A 247 -10.51 15.49 7.73
CA ALA A 247 -11.47 14.38 7.81
C ALA A 247 -10.96 13.15 7.03
N ILE A 248 -10.49 13.34 5.80
CA ILE A 248 -9.89 12.27 4.98
C ILE A 248 -8.68 11.65 5.68
N ALA A 249 -7.80 12.46 6.26
CA ALA A 249 -6.63 11.98 7.00
C ALA A 249 -7.04 11.18 8.25
N ALA A 250 -8.03 11.65 9.00
CA ALA A 250 -8.56 10.91 10.15
C ALA A 250 -9.13 9.55 9.74
N PHE A 251 -9.86 9.47 8.62
CA PHE A 251 -10.33 8.21 8.06
C PHE A 251 -9.18 7.31 7.60
N ASN A 252 -8.20 7.85 6.87
CA ASN A 252 -7.04 7.09 6.38
C ASN A 252 -6.22 6.44 7.50
N ARG A 253 -6.19 7.05 8.70
CA ARG A 253 -5.57 6.44 9.89
C ARG A 253 -6.30 5.19 10.39
N THR A 254 -7.59 5.04 10.09
CA THR A 254 -8.41 3.88 10.47
C THR A 254 -8.33 2.71 9.48
N LEU A 255 -7.70 2.90 8.32
CA LEU A 255 -7.54 1.87 7.28
C LEU A 255 -6.48 0.84 7.71
N LEU A 256 -6.84 -0.03 8.65
CA LEU A 256 -5.94 -1.05 9.21
C LEU A 256 -6.22 -2.44 8.64
N SER A 257 -5.19 -3.24 8.39
CA SER A 257 -5.31 -4.66 8.00
C SER A 257 -5.43 -5.59 9.21
N ASN A 258 -6.24 -5.19 10.19
CA ASN A 258 -6.28 -5.79 11.52
C ASN A 258 -7.07 -7.12 11.60
N GLN A 259 -7.65 -7.60 10.49
CA GLN A 259 -8.35 -8.89 10.38
C GLN A 259 -7.59 -9.92 9.51
N ALA A 260 -6.29 -9.71 9.25
CA ALA A 260 -5.44 -10.70 8.59
C ALA A 260 -5.22 -11.93 9.49
N PRO A 261 -5.00 -13.14 8.94
CA PRO A 261 -4.74 -14.35 9.73
C PRO A 261 -3.59 -14.21 10.75
N TRP A 262 -2.54 -13.46 10.41
CA TRP A 262 -1.44 -13.13 11.33
C TRP A 262 -1.93 -12.39 12.59
N GLN A 263 -2.92 -11.51 12.46
CA GLN A 263 -3.49 -10.80 13.61
C GLN A 263 -4.29 -11.74 14.53
N SER A 264 -5.03 -12.70 13.96
CA SER A 264 -5.68 -13.76 14.75
C SER A 264 -4.66 -14.65 15.46
N TYR A 265 -3.57 -15.02 14.77
CA TYR A 265 -2.46 -15.78 15.33
C TYR A 265 -1.84 -15.09 16.55
N LEU A 266 -1.50 -13.80 16.40
CA LEU A 266 -0.96 -12.98 17.49
C LEU A 266 -1.93 -12.84 18.67
N LYS A 267 -3.24 -12.88 18.41
CA LYS A 267 -4.33 -12.91 19.41
C LYS A 267 -4.59 -14.32 19.97
N ASN A 268 -3.65 -15.25 19.81
CA ASN A 268 -3.63 -16.64 20.31
C ASN A 268 -4.50 -17.66 19.56
N ASP A 269 -5.01 -17.33 18.37
CA ASP A 269 -5.58 -18.34 17.48
C ASP A 269 -4.48 -19.04 16.67
N LEU A 270 -3.84 -20.05 17.29
CA LEU A 270 -2.73 -20.79 16.66
C LEU A 270 -3.14 -21.57 15.41
N GLN A 271 -4.44 -21.73 15.16
CA GLN A 271 -4.97 -22.40 13.96
C GLN A 271 -5.23 -21.42 12.81
N ALA A 272 -5.05 -20.11 13.03
CA ALA A 272 -5.20 -19.09 12.00
C ALA A 272 -4.16 -19.22 10.87
N LEU A 273 -3.01 -19.83 11.15
CA LEU A 273 -1.96 -20.09 10.16
C LEU A 273 -1.82 -21.58 9.86
N THR A 274 -1.64 -21.88 8.58
CA THR A 274 -1.17 -23.19 8.12
C THR A 274 0.29 -23.43 8.52
N PRO A 275 0.75 -24.70 8.57
CA PRO A 275 2.16 -25.00 8.81
C PRO A 275 3.13 -24.30 7.83
N GLN A 276 2.70 -24.09 6.57
CA GLN A 276 3.50 -23.39 5.57
C GLN A 276 3.69 -21.91 5.93
N GLU A 277 2.60 -21.23 6.29
CA GLU A 277 2.64 -19.82 6.70
C GLU A 277 3.43 -19.64 8.00
N LYS A 278 3.38 -20.61 8.93
CA LYS A 278 4.21 -20.60 10.14
C LYS A 278 5.70 -20.69 9.83
N ARG A 279 6.12 -21.60 8.95
CA ARG A 279 7.53 -21.64 8.47
C ARG A 279 7.91 -20.34 7.77
N GLY A 280 7.00 -19.75 6.99
CA GLY A 280 7.21 -18.44 6.38
C GLY A 280 7.39 -17.31 7.40
N ALA A 281 6.63 -17.32 8.50
CA ALA A 281 6.79 -16.38 9.60
C ALA A 281 8.17 -16.53 10.28
N ILE A 282 8.66 -17.77 10.45
CA ILE A 282 10.01 -18.04 10.98
C ILE A 282 11.06 -17.42 10.05
N VAL A 283 11.00 -17.70 8.73
CA VAL A 283 11.91 -17.10 7.74
C VAL A 283 11.84 -15.57 7.79
N PHE A 284 10.64 -14.99 7.91
CA PHE A 284 10.46 -13.55 8.01
C PHE A 284 11.15 -12.94 9.26
N LEU A 285 10.99 -13.59 10.41
CA LEU A 285 11.50 -13.13 11.70
C LEU A 285 13.00 -13.39 11.89
N ASN A 286 13.58 -14.36 11.16
CA ASN A 286 14.94 -14.83 11.37
C ASN A 286 15.79 -14.84 10.08
N GLU A 287 15.77 -15.93 9.30
CA GLU A 287 16.73 -16.16 8.20
C GLU A 287 16.67 -15.08 7.12
N GLY A 288 15.46 -14.63 6.79
CA GLY A 288 15.20 -13.58 5.82
C GLY A 288 15.45 -12.17 6.36
N LYS A 289 15.64 -12.02 7.69
CA LYS A 289 15.90 -10.74 8.40
C LYS A 289 14.89 -9.64 8.10
N CYS A 290 13.71 -9.98 7.58
CA CYS A 290 12.73 -9.03 7.06
C CYS A 290 12.20 -8.12 8.18
N VAL A 291 12.03 -8.70 9.38
CA VAL A 291 11.57 -7.99 10.59
C VAL A 291 12.50 -6.85 11.04
N GLN A 292 13.74 -6.77 10.55
CA GLN A 292 14.66 -5.67 10.92
C GLN A 292 14.19 -4.29 10.44
N CYS A 293 13.50 -4.23 9.31
CA CYS A 293 12.84 -3.01 8.82
C CYS A 293 11.31 -3.13 8.86
N HIS A 294 10.79 -4.33 8.60
CA HIS A 294 9.34 -4.59 8.58
C HIS A 294 8.84 -5.02 9.95
N THR A 295 8.80 -4.07 10.89
CA THR A 295 8.55 -4.31 12.31
C THR A 295 7.30 -3.61 12.85
N GLY A 296 6.92 -3.92 14.08
CA GLY A 296 5.77 -3.35 14.77
C GLY A 296 4.42 -3.70 14.13
N PRO A 297 3.32 -3.05 14.54
CA PRO A 297 1.96 -3.45 14.14
C PRO A 297 1.72 -3.43 12.63
N ALA A 298 2.25 -2.41 11.95
CA ALA A 298 2.09 -2.22 10.51
C ALA A 298 3.16 -2.91 9.65
N LEU A 299 4.10 -3.64 10.26
CA LEU A 299 5.25 -4.27 9.61
C LEU A 299 6.02 -3.28 8.73
N LYS A 300 6.32 -2.11 9.30
CA LYS A 300 7.14 -1.06 8.71
C LYS A 300 7.75 -0.20 9.81
N ASP A 301 9.03 0.11 9.68
CA ASP A 301 9.68 1.16 10.45
C ASP A 301 9.43 2.54 9.82
N LYS A 302 10.10 3.55 10.37
CA LYS A 302 10.09 4.92 9.86
C LYS A 302 11.31 5.26 8.99
N ALA A 303 12.14 4.26 8.67
CA ALA A 303 13.43 4.47 8.04
C ALA A 303 13.32 4.53 6.50
N PHE A 304 14.40 5.00 5.90
CA PHE A 304 14.57 5.12 4.47
C PHE A 304 15.81 4.35 4.05
N HIS A 305 15.68 3.54 3.01
CA HIS A 305 16.74 2.66 2.56
C HIS A 305 16.90 2.70 1.05
N ALA A 306 18.15 2.65 0.58
CA ALA A 306 18.46 2.42 -0.82
C ALA A 306 18.65 0.92 -1.03
N PHE A 307 17.65 0.27 -1.59
CA PHE A 307 17.72 -1.14 -1.96
C PHE A 307 18.00 -1.36 -3.45
N GLY A 308 18.06 -0.31 -4.27
CA GLY A 308 18.38 -0.43 -5.70
C GLY A 308 17.28 -1.10 -6.53
N PHE A 309 16.01 -0.96 -6.13
CA PHE A 309 14.85 -1.35 -6.95
C PHE A 309 14.91 -0.61 -8.29
N GLY A 310 14.34 -1.21 -9.33
CA GLY A 310 14.24 -0.56 -10.63
C GLY A 310 13.32 0.65 -10.59
N GLU A 311 13.56 1.52 -11.55
CA GLU A 311 12.86 2.80 -11.65
C GLU A 311 11.61 2.70 -12.49
N PHE A 312 10.69 3.63 -12.23
CA PHE A 312 9.55 3.86 -13.10
C PHE A 312 10.04 4.39 -14.45
N ASP A 313 9.57 3.80 -15.55
CA ASP A 313 10.03 4.10 -16.91
C ASP A 313 8.86 4.47 -17.83
N ASN A 314 9.14 5.11 -18.97
CA ASN A 314 8.12 5.48 -19.95
C ASN A 314 7.81 4.33 -20.92
N SER A 315 7.71 3.10 -20.41
CA SER A 315 7.25 1.95 -21.20
C SER A 315 5.80 2.17 -21.67
N PRO A 316 5.28 1.42 -22.66
CA PRO A 316 3.90 1.59 -23.13
C PRO A 316 2.82 1.54 -22.04
N ASP A 317 3.10 0.87 -20.92
CA ASP A 317 2.18 0.69 -19.79
C ASP A 317 2.38 1.71 -18.66
N ALA A 318 3.19 2.75 -18.91
CA ALA A 318 3.61 3.74 -17.92
C ALA A 318 3.83 5.12 -18.57
N ILE A 319 3.33 6.18 -17.94
CA ILE A 319 3.26 7.51 -18.52
C ILE A 319 4.08 8.48 -17.70
N VAL A 320 5.14 9.02 -18.30
CA VAL A 320 5.94 10.10 -17.72
C VAL A 320 5.60 11.41 -18.43
N LYS A 321 5.03 12.37 -17.68
CA LYS A 321 4.71 13.68 -18.23
C LYS A 321 5.98 14.49 -18.51
N PRO A 322 5.99 15.38 -19.52
CA PRO A 322 7.19 16.15 -19.89
C PRO A 322 7.71 17.11 -18.81
N ASP A 323 6.85 17.54 -17.89
CA ASP A 323 7.16 18.45 -16.77
C ASP A 323 7.77 17.74 -15.56
N VAL A 324 7.81 16.41 -15.56
CA VAL A 324 8.38 15.61 -14.47
C VAL A 324 9.89 15.53 -14.62
N ASN A 325 10.61 15.98 -13.60
CA ASN A 325 12.04 15.73 -13.48
C ASN A 325 12.31 14.34 -12.87
N MET A 326 12.52 13.34 -13.74
CA MET A 326 12.79 11.97 -13.31
C MET A 326 14.08 11.83 -12.49
N GLU A 327 15.07 12.69 -12.66
CA GLU A 327 16.28 12.67 -11.83
C GLU A 327 15.93 12.95 -10.35
N LEU A 328 15.02 13.89 -10.10
CA LEU A 328 14.53 14.18 -8.74
C LEU A 328 13.69 13.03 -8.20
N VAL A 329 12.82 12.41 -9.01
CA VAL A 329 12.03 11.25 -8.61
C VAL A 329 12.94 10.08 -8.18
N GLN A 330 13.95 9.77 -9.00
CA GLN A 330 14.89 8.67 -8.76
C GLN A 330 15.79 8.91 -7.54
N ARG A 331 16.14 10.17 -7.25
CA ARG A 331 16.89 10.52 -6.03
C ARG A 331 16.11 10.25 -4.74
N GLY A 332 14.80 9.99 -4.79
CA GLY A 332 14.00 9.64 -3.62
C GLY A 332 14.09 10.71 -2.53
N ARG A 333 14.33 10.29 -1.28
CA ARG A 333 14.44 11.19 -0.12
C ARG A 333 15.46 12.32 -0.33
N GLY A 334 16.60 12.03 -0.96
CA GLY A 334 17.64 13.03 -1.21
C GLY A 334 17.23 14.19 -2.12
N SER A 335 16.16 14.04 -2.92
CA SER A 335 15.58 15.15 -3.70
C SER A 335 14.88 16.19 -2.83
N PHE A 336 14.32 15.74 -1.70
CA PHE A 336 13.62 16.57 -0.73
C PHE A 336 14.58 17.14 0.33
N THR A 337 15.45 16.31 0.91
CA THR A 337 16.33 16.75 2.00
C THR A 337 17.53 17.56 1.52
N GLY A 338 17.91 17.42 0.23
CA GLY A 338 19.13 18.00 -0.32
C GLY A 338 20.42 17.34 0.17
N ASN A 339 20.33 16.36 1.08
CA ASN A 339 21.48 15.62 1.59
C ASN A 339 21.87 14.50 0.61
N PRO A 340 23.11 14.46 0.09
CA PRO A 340 23.56 13.38 -0.78
C PRO A 340 23.46 11.97 -0.18
N ASP A 341 23.56 11.84 1.14
CA ASP A 341 23.47 10.54 1.83
C ASP A 341 22.05 9.94 1.80
N ASP A 342 21.03 10.78 1.55
CA ASP A 342 19.64 10.36 1.41
C ASP A 342 19.26 9.99 -0.04
N ASN A 343 20.16 10.14 -1.00
CA ASN A 343 19.88 9.81 -2.40
C ASN A 343 19.52 8.33 -2.56
N TYR A 344 18.52 8.06 -3.40
CA TYR A 344 17.99 6.73 -3.75
C TYR A 344 17.33 5.99 -2.58
N ARG A 345 17.11 6.67 -1.45
CA ARG A 345 16.43 6.08 -0.31
C ARG A 345 14.93 6.30 -0.38
N PHE A 346 14.19 5.23 -0.16
CA PHE A 346 12.73 5.23 -0.09
C PHE A 346 12.27 4.61 1.23
N LYS A 347 11.11 5.07 1.70
CA LYS A 347 10.52 4.64 2.96
C LYS A 347 10.18 3.14 2.92
N THR A 348 10.36 2.46 4.05
CA THR A 348 9.85 1.09 4.24
C THR A 348 8.32 1.07 4.09
N PRO A 349 7.75 0.29 3.14
CA PRO A 349 6.31 0.14 3.00
C PRO A 349 5.75 -0.90 3.98
N THR A 350 4.43 -0.87 4.23
CA THR A 350 3.74 -1.98 4.91
C THR A 350 3.72 -3.23 4.03
N LEU A 351 3.67 -4.41 4.65
CA LEU A 351 3.60 -5.70 3.96
C LEU A 351 2.21 -6.36 4.02
N TYR A 352 1.22 -5.70 4.61
CA TYR A 352 -0.15 -6.23 4.60
C TYR A 352 -0.80 -6.06 3.23
N ASN A 353 -1.63 -7.03 2.86
CA ASN A 353 -2.46 -7.04 1.65
C ASN A 353 -1.67 -6.86 0.33
N LEU A 354 -0.42 -7.32 0.27
CA LEU A 354 0.37 -7.22 -0.96
C LEU A 354 -0.24 -8.00 -2.12
N LEU A 355 -0.87 -9.16 -1.86
CA LEU A 355 -1.39 -10.05 -2.89
C LEU A 355 -2.35 -9.35 -3.87
N ASP A 356 -3.15 -8.41 -3.36
CA ASP A 356 -4.20 -7.73 -4.12
C ASP A 356 -3.66 -6.54 -4.96
N ILE A 357 -2.36 -6.20 -4.89
CA ILE A 357 -1.79 -5.01 -5.56
C ILE A 357 -1.31 -5.30 -6.99
N GLY A 358 -0.78 -6.50 -7.25
CA GLY A 358 -0.34 -6.95 -8.58
C GLY A 358 0.98 -6.39 -9.12
N VAL A 359 1.47 -5.24 -8.63
CA VAL A 359 2.78 -4.68 -9.00
C VAL A 359 3.54 -4.12 -7.79
N TYR A 360 4.87 -4.27 -7.76
CA TYR A 360 5.68 -4.01 -6.56
C TYR A 360 6.94 -3.18 -6.81
N GLY A 361 7.45 -2.59 -5.73
CA GLY A 361 8.50 -1.59 -5.76
C GLY A 361 7.96 -0.20 -6.09
N HIS A 362 8.72 0.84 -5.74
CA HIS A 362 8.34 2.22 -6.07
C HIS A 362 8.27 2.42 -7.60
N GLY A 363 9.18 1.80 -8.36
CA GLY A 363 9.15 1.81 -9.84
C GLY A 363 8.16 0.85 -10.51
N ALA A 364 7.39 0.08 -9.73
CA ALA A 364 6.45 -0.94 -10.23
C ALA A 364 7.10 -1.90 -11.26
N THR A 365 8.28 -2.42 -10.94
CA THR A 365 9.09 -3.26 -11.85
C THR A 365 8.92 -4.76 -11.63
N PHE A 366 8.25 -5.16 -10.55
CA PHE A 366 7.94 -6.56 -10.23
C PHE A 366 6.44 -6.81 -10.33
N SER A 367 6.06 -8.01 -10.79
CA SER A 367 4.65 -8.43 -10.91
C SER A 367 4.26 -9.55 -9.95
N SER A 368 5.19 -10.05 -9.12
CA SER A 368 4.88 -11.03 -8.07
C SER A 368 5.66 -10.76 -6.79
N ILE A 369 5.12 -11.21 -5.65
CA ILE A 369 5.80 -11.14 -4.35
C ILE A 369 7.01 -12.09 -4.33
N GLU A 370 6.91 -13.25 -4.99
CA GLU A 370 8.01 -14.20 -5.11
C GLU A 370 9.22 -13.58 -5.82
N ASP A 371 9.02 -12.81 -6.89
CA ASP A 371 10.11 -12.09 -7.57
C ASP A 371 10.78 -11.06 -6.66
N VAL A 372 10.01 -10.38 -5.81
CA VAL A 372 10.56 -9.44 -4.82
C VAL A 372 11.36 -10.18 -3.75
N VAL A 373 10.88 -11.33 -3.28
CA VAL A 373 11.60 -12.18 -2.32
C VAL A 373 12.90 -12.70 -2.93
N LEU A 374 12.86 -13.20 -4.17
CA LEU A 374 14.05 -13.64 -4.92
C LEU A 374 15.06 -12.51 -5.08
N TYR A 375 14.61 -11.32 -5.48
CA TYR A 375 15.44 -10.13 -5.59
C TYR A 375 16.13 -9.76 -4.26
N LYS A 376 15.39 -9.80 -3.15
CA LYS A 376 15.95 -9.56 -1.81
C LYS A 376 16.91 -10.65 -1.38
N ASN A 377 16.63 -11.91 -1.73
CA ASN A 377 17.50 -13.04 -1.44
C ASN A 377 18.83 -12.97 -2.20
N GLU A 378 18.81 -12.53 -3.45
CA GLU A 378 20.01 -12.42 -4.29
C GLU A 378 20.91 -11.26 -3.85
N GLY A 379 20.34 -10.12 -3.48
CA GLY A 379 21.11 -8.93 -3.07
C GLY A 379 21.78 -8.18 -4.22
N ASN A 380 21.24 -8.30 -5.44
CA ASN A 380 21.76 -7.62 -6.63
C ASN A 380 20.82 -6.46 -7.04
N PRO A 381 21.29 -5.20 -7.12
CA PRO A 381 20.43 -4.07 -7.47
C PRO A 381 19.98 -4.14 -8.93
N GLN A 382 18.71 -3.79 -9.20
CA GLN A 382 18.18 -3.62 -10.55
C GLN A 382 18.60 -2.27 -11.12
N ASN A 383 18.61 -1.21 -10.29
CA ASN A 383 19.05 0.11 -10.70
C ASN A 383 20.58 0.26 -10.62
N ILE A 384 21.23 0.18 -11.79
CA ILE A 384 22.68 0.32 -11.93
C ILE A 384 23.21 1.74 -11.64
N ASN A 385 22.34 2.74 -11.59
CA ASN A 385 22.71 4.12 -11.30
C ASN A 385 22.87 4.36 -9.79
N VAL A 386 22.41 3.46 -8.93
CA VAL A 386 22.63 3.53 -7.48
C VAL A 386 24.03 3.01 -7.17
N PRO A 387 24.95 3.86 -6.68
CA PRO A 387 26.28 3.40 -6.33
C PRO A 387 26.22 2.34 -5.23
N ARG A 388 27.09 1.32 -5.28
CA ARG A 388 27.14 0.29 -4.22
C ARG A 388 27.35 0.89 -2.82
N SER A 389 28.08 2.00 -2.71
CA SER A 389 28.29 2.71 -1.43
C SER A 389 27.05 3.43 -0.91
N ALA A 390 26.03 3.63 -1.74
CA ALA A 390 24.76 4.23 -1.34
C ALA A 390 23.74 3.17 -0.90
N LEU A 391 23.92 1.90 -1.30
CA LEU A 391 23.01 0.81 -0.93
C LEU A 391 23.04 0.57 0.59
N SER A 392 21.89 0.15 1.12
CA SER A 392 21.76 -0.26 2.52
C SER A 392 22.70 -1.41 2.83
N ASP A 393 23.38 -1.37 3.98
CA ASP A 393 24.22 -2.48 4.46
C ASP A 393 23.44 -3.78 4.66
N ALA A 394 22.12 -3.68 4.82
CA ALA A 394 21.22 -4.84 4.89
C ALA A 394 20.93 -5.47 3.53
N PHE A 395 21.28 -4.82 2.40
CA PHE A 395 21.05 -5.37 1.07
C PHE A 395 22.19 -6.28 0.64
N THR A 396 22.21 -7.47 1.23
CA THR A 396 23.17 -8.53 0.98
C THR A 396 22.44 -9.84 0.68
N THR A 397 23.11 -10.79 0.04
CA THR A 397 22.54 -12.13 -0.20
C THR A 397 22.10 -12.79 1.11
N LEU A 398 20.88 -13.34 1.13
CA LEU A 398 20.30 -13.99 2.32
C LEU A 398 20.55 -15.51 2.33
N ASN A 399 20.82 -16.12 1.15
CA ASN A 399 21.04 -17.55 0.96
C ASN A 399 19.85 -18.43 1.40
N LEU A 400 18.63 -17.92 1.23
CA LEU A 400 17.40 -18.69 1.46
C LEU A 400 17.31 -19.84 0.46
N SER A 401 16.86 -21.00 0.93
CA SER A 401 16.52 -22.14 0.07
C SER A 401 15.26 -21.84 -0.75
N GLN A 402 15.04 -22.61 -1.82
CA GLN A 402 13.83 -22.46 -2.63
C GLN A 402 12.55 -22.64 -1.81
N ASP A 403 12.58 -23.49 -0.80
CA ASP A 403 11.42 -23.74 0.03
C ASP A 403 11.21 -22.66 1.09
N GLN A 404 12.29 -22.10 1.65
CA GLN A 404 12.18 -20.91 2.50
C GLN A 404 11.59 -19.73 1.71
N ILE A 405 11.91 -19.59 0.43
CA ILE A 405 11.32 -18.57 -0.46
C ILE A 405 9.82 -18.81 -0.65
N LYS A 406 9.40 -20.05 -0.90
CA LYS A 406 7.97 -20.40 -1.04
C LYS A 406 7.20 -20.18 0.27
N ASP A 407 7.77 -20.63 1.39
CA ASP A 407 7.17 -20.49 2.72
C ASP A 407 7.03 -18.99 3.09
N LEU A 408 8.09 -18.20 2.90
CA LEU A 408 8.05 -16.74 3.11
C LEU A 408 7.01 -16.08 2.19
N THR A 409 6.95 -16.48 0.92
CA THR A 409 5.95 -15.96 -0.02
C THR A 409 4.53 -16.27 0.47
N ALA A 410 4.26 -17.49 0.94
CA ALA A 410 2.95 -17.86 1.48
C ALA A 410 2.56 -17.03 2.72
N PHE A 411 3.51 -16.75 3.62
CA PHE A 411 3.29 -15.85 4.74
C PHE A 411 2.92 -14.43 4.27
N LEU A 412 3.69 -13.86 3.34
CA LEU A 412 3.45 -12.52 2.82
C LEU A 412 2.14 -12.40 2.03
N THR A 413 1.74 -13.44 1.29
CA THR A 413 0.54 -13.40 0.44
C THR A 413 -0.74 -13.72 1.21
N ASN A 414 -0.69 -14.63 2.18
CA ASN A 414 -1.89 -15.20 2.79
C ASN A 414 -2.03 -14.78 4.25
N ALA A 415 -0.99 -14.97 5.06
CA ALA A 415 -1.04 -14.66 6.49
C ALA A 415 -1.20 -13.15 6.74
N LEU A 416 -0.66 -12.31 5.86
CA LEU A 416 -0.75 -10.85 5.92
C LEU A 416 -1.90 -10.25 5.08
N ARG A 417 -2.79 -11.07 4.53
CA ARG A 417 -3.94 -10.60 3.74
C ARG A 417 -5.20 -10.51 4.59
N ASP A 418 -5.63 -9.30 4.87
CA ASP A 418 -6.96 -9.03 5.45
C ASP A 418 -8.03 -9.17 4.35
N PRO A 419 -8.95 -10.16 4.44
CA PRO A 419 -9.93 -10.39 3.38
C PRO A 419 -11.13 -9.44 3.43
N ASN A 420 -11.26 -8.60 4.47
CA ASN A 420 -12.49 -7.87 4.80
C ASN A 420 -12.35 -6.35 4.60
N LEU A 421 -11.51 -5.89 3.67
CA LEU A 421 -11.25 -4.45 3.48
C LEU A 421 -12.47 -3.66 3.01
N GLU A 422 -13.48 -4.30 2.43
CA GLU A 422 -14.76 -3.69 2.02
C GLU A 422 -15.48 -2.96 3.15
N ARG A 423 -15.19 -3.28 4.43
CA ARG A 423 -15.70 -2.53 5.59
C ARG A 423 -15.36 -1.03 5.54
N TYR A 424 -14.32 -0.66 4.82
CA TYR A 424 -13.87 0.72 4.64
C TYR A 424 -14.57 1.45 3.50
N VAL A 425 -15.36 0.76 2.68
CA VAL A 425 -16.10 1.37 1.57
C VAL A 425 -17.52 1.74 2.03
N PRO A 426 -18.04 2.93 1.68
CA PRO A 426 -19.42 3.27 1.97
C PRO A 426 -20.38 2.59 0.98
N ASP A 427 -21.63 2.37 1.38
CA ASP A 427 -22.65 1.81 0.46
C ASP A 427 -23.00 2.80 -0.66
N ALA A 428 -22.94 4.10 -0.37
CA ALA A 428 -23.16 5.21 -1.29
C ALA A 428 -22.43 6.47 -0.82
N VAL A 429 -22.22 7.42 -1.73
CA VAL A 429 -21.76 8.78 -1.43
C VAL A 429 -22.92 9.76 -1.50
N ASN A 430 -22.84 10.92 -0.83
CA ASN A 430 -24.00 11.82 -0.71
C ASN A 430 -24.44 12.43 -2.04
N SER A 431 -23.53 12.60 -3.01
CA SER A 431 -23.90 13.06 -4.35
C SER A 431 -24.80 12.07 -5.10
N GLY A 432 -24.80 10.79 -4.69
CA GLY A 432 -25.43 9.69 -5.43
C GLY A 432 -24.70 9.30 -6.71
N PHE A 433 -23.52 9.87 -6.98
CA PHE A 433 -22.70 9.48 -8.12
C PHE A 433 -22.07 8.10 -7.93
N CYS A 434 -21.74 7.47 -9.06
CA CYS A 434 -20.98 6.23 -9.04
C CYS A 434 -19.59 6.48 -8.44
N PHE A 435 -19.05 5.48 -7.76
CA PHE A 435 -17.72 5.51 -7.18
C PHE A 435 -17.12 4.09 -7.27
N PRO A 436 -15.78 3.94 -7.32
CA PRO A 436 -14.76 4.99 -7.17
C PRO A 436 -14.54 5.86 -8.40
N ALA A 437 -15.17 5.58 -9.54
CA ALA A 437 -15.12 6.40 -10.75
C ALA A 437 -16.52 6.58 -11.34
N ASN A 438 -16.76 7.69 -12.03
CA ASN A 438 -18.09 8.11 -12.49
C ASN A 438 -18.12 8.54 -13.97
N ASP A 439 -17.08 8.24 -14.73
CA ASP A 439 -17.14 8.32 -16.18
C ASP A 439 -18.11 7.26 -16.75
N PRO A 440 -18.69 7.45 -17.96
CA PRO A 440 -19.71 6.55 -18.50
C PRO A 440 -19.26 5.07 -18.55
N THR A 441 -18.02 4.80 -18.96
CA THR A 441 -17.50 3.43 -19.03
C THR A 441 -17.31 2.84 -17.63
N ALA A 442 -16.79 3.60 -16.68
CA ALA A 442 -16.69 3.14 -15.30
C ALA A 442 -18.06 2.83 -14.67
N ARG A 443 -19.10 3.60 -15.00
CA ARG A 443 -20.47 3.33 -14.52
C ARG A 443 -21.02 2.01 -15.05
N GLU A 444 -20.76 1.69 -16.32
CA GLU A 444 -21.08 0.39 -16.90
C GLU A 444 -20.30 -0.75 -16.21
N ASP A 445 -18.99 -0.57 -16.02
CA ASP A 445 -18.12 -1.56 -15.35
C ASP A 445 -18.57 -1.85 -13.90
N LEU A 446 -18.95 -0.80 -13.17
CA LEU A 446 -19.32 -0.84 -11.75
C LEU A 446 -20.80 -1.16 -11.51
N GLY A 447 -21.63 -1.23 -12.57
CA GLY A 447 -23.05 -1.53 -12.46
C GLY A 447 -23.88 -0.41 -11.82
N CYS A 448 -23.50 0.84 -12.08
CA CYS A 448 -24.19 2.03 -11.56
C CYS A 448 -25.35 2.53 -12.45
N ASP A 449 -25.55 1.94 -13.63
CA ASP A 449 -26.49 2.38 -14.67
C ASP A 449 -27.82 1.62 -14.74
#